data_AF-A0A963USI3-F1
#
_entry.id   AF-A0A963USI3-F1
#
_cell.length_a   1.000
_cell.length_b   1.000
_cell.length_c   1.000
_cell.angle_alpha   90.00
_cell.angle_beta   90.00
_cell.angle_gamma   90.00
#
_symmetry.space_group_name_H-M   'P 1'
#
loop_
_entity.id
_entity.type
_entity.pdbx_description
1 polymer ?
#
loop_
_entity_poly.entity_id
_entity_poly.type
_entity_poly.pdbx_seq_one_letter_code
_entity_poly.pdbx_strand_id
1 'polypeptide(L)'
;QSGRVRLRMGPVQSLVSVQYYDANDTLQTATLADFDVRPCGDFSTVGPVSGAAWPAATSRTDALKITYVAGFGDGETDVPEGIRHALLMTVAHWYERREALSEVDLKEVPRAVGHLIGNERVGWYG
;
A
#
# COMPACT_ATOMS: atom_id res chain seq x y z
N GLN A 1 13.71 -2.51 22.52
CA GLN A 1 12.47 -1.91 21.97
C GLN A 1 12.21 -2.57 20.63
N SER A 2 11.09 -3.28 20.47
CA SER A 2 10.73 -3.88 19.17
C SER A 2 10.21 -2.76 18.26
N GLY A 3 11.13 -2.08 17.57
CA GLY A 3 10.80 -1.00 16.65
C GLY A 3 10.16 -1.58 15.40
N ARG A 4 8.87 -1.35 15.19
CA ARG A 4 8.18 -1.78 13.96
C ARG A 4 8.32 -0.69 12.90
N VAL A 5 8.43 -1.09 11.63
CA VAL A 5 8.53 -0.20 10.49
C VAL A 5 7.15 -0.02 9.86
N ARG A 6 6.70 1.23 9.70
CA ARG A 6 5.44 1.55 9.01
C ARG A 6 5.60 1.45 7.50
N LEU A 7 4.71 0.70 6.86
CA LEU A 7 4.61 0.64 5.41
C LEU A 7 3.79 1.81 4.88
N ARG A 8 4.24 2.37 3.75
CA ARG A 8 3.61 3.56 3.13
C ARG A 8 2.39 3.18 2.30
N MET A 9 2.42 2.02 1.65
CA MET A 9 1.35 1.54 0.78
C MET A 9 0.57 0.44 1.49
N GLY A 10 -0.76 0.47 1.32
CA GLY A 10 -1.66 -0.57 1.79
C GLY A 10 -2.89 -0.66 0.87
N PRO A 11 -3.76 -1.66 1.04
CA PRO A 11 -3.62 -2.79 1.96
C PRO A 11 -2.44 -3.71 1.59
N VAL A 12 -1.83 -4.37 2.58
CA VAL A 12 -0.67 -5.25 2.37
C VAL A 12 -1.15 -6.68 2.26
N GLN A 13 -0.81 -7.35 1.16
CA GLN A 13 -1.19 -8.73 0.90
C GLN A 13 -0.19 -9.70 1.51
N SER A 14 1.10 -9.52 1.20
CA SER A 14 2.15 -10.45 1.63
C SER A 14 3.52 -9.78 1.72
N LEU A 15 4.36 -10.28 2.63
CA LEU A 15 5.75 -9.90 2.75
C LEU A 15 6.59 -10.80 1.83
N VAL A 16 7.35 -10.22 0.92
CA VAL A 16 8.13 -10.95 -0.09
C VAL A 16 9.57 -11.17 0.36
N SER A 17 10.22 -10.12 0.86
CA SER A 17 11.59 -10.23 1.36
C SER A 17 11.92 -9.12 2.35
N VAL A 18 12.73 -9.46 3.34
CA VAL A 18 13.42 -8.51 4.21
C VAL A 18 14.90 -8.71 3.97
N GLN A 19 15.53 -7.74 3.31
CA GLN A 19 16.95 -7.75 3.00
C GLN A 19 17.66 -6.70 3.84
N TYR A 20 18.89 -6.99 4.23
CA TYR A 20 19.71 -6.08 5.02
C TYR A 20 21.16 -6.16 4.56
N TYR A 21 21.91 -5.07 4.76
CA TYR A 21 23.34 -5.05 4.54
C TYR A 21 24.06 -5.44 5.83
N ASP A 22 24.89 -6.49 5.78
CA ASP A 22 25.69 -6.94 6.91
C ASP A 22 26.90 -6.02 7.19
N ALA A 23 27.71 -6.37 8.19
CA ALA A 23 28.91 -5.59 8.57
C ALA A 23 29.96 -5.50 7.44
N ASN A 24 29.92 -6.40 6.46
CA ASN A 24 30.80 -6.42 5.29
C ASN A 24 30.15 -5.77 4.07
N ASP A 25 29.05 -5.02 4.27
CA ASP A 25 28.30 -4.33 3.23
C ASP A 25 27.74 -5.28 2.14
N THR A 26 27.50 -6.54 2.52
CA THR A 26 26.92 -7.54 1.63
C THR A 26 25.42 -7.67 1.88
N LEU A 27 24.64 -7.75 0.79
CA LEU A 27 23.19 -7.89 0.87
C LEU A 27 22.82 -9.31 1.30
N GLN A 28 22.25 -9.43 2.49
CA GLN A 28 21.71 -10.67 3.05
C GLN A 28 20.19 -10.64 3.03
N THR A 29 19.57 -11.83 2.96
CA THR A 29 18.11 -11.97 3.08
C THR A 29 17.79 -12.61 4.42
N ALA A 30 16.99 -11.93 5.24
CA ALA A 30 16.56 -12.44 6.53
C ALA A 30 15.43 -13.46 6.35
N THR A 31 15.29 -14.36 7.33
CA THR A 31 14.24 -15.37 7.34
C THR A 31 12.88 -14.70 7.50
N LEU A 32 11.98 -14.91 6.53
CA LEU A 32 10.64 -14.30 6.55
C LEU A 32 9.80 -14.71 7.77
N ALA A 33 10.02 -15.91 8.32
CA ALA A 33 9.31 -16.42 9.49
C ALA A 33 9.61 -15.61 10.77
N ASP A 34 10.71 -14.86 10.80
CA ASP A 34 11.08 -14.01 11.94
C ASP A 34 10.31 -12.69 11.94
N PHE A 35 9.52 -12.40 10.90
CA PHE A 35 8.78 -11.15 10.75
C PHE A 35 7.28 -11.38 10.64
N ASP A 36 6.50 -10.46 11.23
CA ASP A 36 5.07 -10.37 11.02
C ASP A 36 4.66 -9.01 10.45
N VAL A 37 3.65 -9.04 9.57
CA VAL A 37 2.95 -7.83 9.13
C VAL A 37 1.68 -7.72 9.96
N ARG A 38 1.50 -6.56 10.61
CA ARG A 38 0.28 -6.27 11.38
C ARG A 38 -0.44 -5.07 10.79
N PRO A 39 -1.73 -5.21 10.44
CA PRO A 39 -2.57 -4.07 10.18
C PRO A 39 -2.79 -3.30 11.50
N CYS A 40 -2.59 -2.00 11.47
CA CYS A 40 -2.72 -1.09 12.60
C CYS A 40 -3.70 0.03 12.21
N GLY A 41 -4.98 -0.34 12.06
CA GLY A 41 -6.01 0.52 11.51
C GLY A 41 -5.68 0.95 10.09
N ASP A 42 -5.28 2.21 9.95
CA ASP A 42 -5.05 2.94 8.70
C ASP A 42 -3.74 2.60 7.98
N PHE A 43 -2.82 1.88 8.64
CA PHE A 43 -1.53 1.54 8.08
C PHE A 43 -1.09 0.16 8.52
N SER A 44 -0.23 -0.47 7.71
CA SER A 44 0.40 -1.73 8.07
C SER A 44 1.81 -1.51 8.60
N THR A 45 2.20 -2.31 9.58
CA THR A 45 3.55 -2.28 10.16
C THR A 45 4.22 -3.65 10.06
N VAL A 46 5.51 -3.66 9.73
CA VAL A 46 6.35 -4.85 9.71
C VAL A 46 7.26 -4.81 10.92
N GLY A 47 7.38 -5.92 11.63
CA GLY A 47 8.34 -6.03 12.74
C GLY A 47 8.69 -7.48 13.01
N PRO A 48 9.75 -7.72 13.81
CA PRO A 48 10.10 -9.05 14.24
C PRO A 48 9.02 -9.63 15.16
N VAL A 49 8.80 -10.94 15.07
CA VAL A 49 7.90 -11.69 15.95
C VAL A 49 8.41 -11.68 17.40
N SER A 50 7.55 -12.06 18.35
CA SER A 50 7.95 -12.14 19.76
C SER A 50 9.10 -13.12 19.94
N GLY A 51 10.26 -12.63 20.39
CA GLY A 51 11.48 -13.43 20.57
C GLY A 51 12.48 -13.30 19.42
N ALA A 52 12.09 -12.73 18.28
CA ALA A 52 12.99 -12.34 17.20
C ALA A 52 13.45 -10.88 17.37
N ALA A 53 14.54 -10.53 16.69
CA ALA A 53 15.07 -9.18 16.62
C ALA A 53 15.37 -8.83 15.16
N TRP A 54 15.46 -7.53 14.87
CA TRP A 54 15.99 -7.10 13.58
C TRP A 54 17.43 -7.61 13.41
N PRO A 55 17.81 -8.07 12.20
CA PRO A 55 19.18 -8.45 11.91
C PRO A 55 20.13 -7.28 12.17
N ALA A 56 21.35 -7.60 12.57
CA ALA A 56 22.40 -6.62 12.77
C ALA A 56 22.83 -6.04 11.41
N ALA A 57 22.20 -4.93 11.03
CA ALA A 57 22.51 -4.22 9.81
C ALA A 57 23.61 -3.17 10.04
N THR A 58 24.36 -2.87 8.99
CA THR A 58 25.36 -1.79 9.01
C THR A 58 24.71 -0.41 9.21
N SER A 59 25.51 0.58 9.60
CA SER A 59 25.05 1.97 9.83
C SER A 59 24.90 2.77 8.53
N ARG A 60 24.11 2.24 7.59
CA ARG A 60 23.78 2.90 6.32
C ARG A 60 22.34 3.43 6.32
N THR A 61 22.10 4.47 5.53
CA THR A 61 20.75 5.02 5.34
C THR A 61 19.81 4.03 4.63
N ASP A 62 20.35 3.17 3.78
CA ASP A 62 19.67 2.11 3.02
C ASP A 62 19.92 0.70 3.59
N ALA A 63 20.30 0.60 4.87
CA ALA A 63 20.71 -0.65 5.51
C ALA A 63 19.64 -1.76 5.49
N LEU A 64 18.36 -1.40 5.32
CA LEU A 64 17.22 -2.31 5.33
C LEU A 64 16.34 -2.08 4.10
N LYS A 65 16.04 -3.16 3.38
CA LYS A 65 15.13 -3.17 2.23
C LYS A 65 14.00 -4.17 2.48
N ILE A 66 12.78 -3.66 2.53
CA ILE A 66 11.57 -4.46 2.73
C ILE A 66 10.78 -4.49 1.42
N THR A 67 10.58 -5.67 0.85
CA THR A 67 9.76 -5.90 -0.34
C THR A 67 8.47 -6.58 0.07
N TYR A 68 7.33 -6.04 -0.34
CA TYR A 68 5.99 -6.55 -0.02
C TYR A 68 5.03 -6.30 -1.18
N VAL A 69 3.98 -7.11 -1.26
CA VAL A 69 2.88 -6.92 -2.21
C VAL A 69 1.81 -6.08 -1.54
N ALA A 70 1.42 -4.97 -2.18
CA ALA A 70 0.33 -4.11 -1.74
C ALA A 70 -0.79 -4.11 -2.79
N GLY A 71 -2.04 -4.16 -2.33
CA GLY A 71 -3.25 -4.21 -3.15
C GLY A 71 -4.36 -4.96 -2.41
N PHE A 72 -5.60 -4.83 -2.90
CA PHE A 72 -6.75 -5.50 -2.31
C PHE A 72 -6.75 -7.02 -2.56
N GLY A 73 -6.17 -7.46 -3.68
CA GLY A 73 -6.00 -8.86 -4.04
C GLY A 73 -5.62 -8.99 -5.52
N ASP A 74 -5.49 -10.22 -5.98
CA ASP A 74 -5.19 -10.54 -7.39
C ASP A 74 -6.46 -10.57 -8.25
N GLY A 75 -7.62 -10.75 -7.64
CA GLY A 75 -8.92 -10.83 -8.30
C GLY A 75 -9.70 -9.52 -8.30
N GLU A 76 -10.58 -9.35 -9.28
CA GLU A 76 -11.51 -8.22 -9.33
C GLU A 76 -12.43 -8.18 -8.10
N THR A 77 -12.85 -9.35 -7.62
CA THR A 77 -13.75 -9.49 -6.47
C THR A 77 -13.15 -8.99 -5.16
N ASP A 78 -11.82 -8.96 -5.07
CA ASP A 78 -11.10 -8.55 -3.86
C ASP A 78 -11.12 -7.03 -3.67
N VAL A 79 -11.28 -6.28 -4.76
CA VAL A 79 -11.43 -4.83 -4.73
C VAL A 79 -12.82 -4.49 -4.19
N PRO A 80 -12.97 -3.58 -3.21
CA PRO A 80 -14.27 -3.12 -2.77
C PRO A 80 -15.18 -2.66 -3.92
N GLU A 81 -16.45 -3.02 -3.86
CA GLU A 81 -17.42 -2.72 -4.93
C GLU A 81 -17.50 -1.23 -5.25
N GLY A 82 -17.40 -0.38 -4.22
CA GLY A 82 -17.40 1.08 -4.40
C GLY A 82 -16.26 1.56 -5.30
N ILE A 83 -15.05 1.02 -5.14
CA ILE A 83 -13.90 1.37 -6.00
C ILE A 83 -14.14 0.89 -7.42
N ARG A 84 -14.63 -0.34 -7.60
CA ARG A 84 -14.94 -0.87 -8.94
C ARG A 84 -15.98 -0.01 -9.66
N HIS A 85 -17.04 0.36 -8.96
CA HIS A 85 -18.11 1.17 -9.53
C HIS A 85 -17.64 2.60 -9.85
N ALA A 86 -16.82 3.20 -8.99
CA ALA A 86 -16.19 4.48 -9.23
C ALA A 86 -15.28 4.46 -10.48
N LEU A 87 -14.52 3.39 -10.67
CA LEU A 87 -13.68 3.18 -11.84
C LEU A 87 -14.53 3.10 -13.12
N LEU A 88 -15.59 2.28 -13.11
CA LEU A 88 -16.49 2.16 -14.26
C LEU A 88 -17.16 3.48 -14.63
N MET A 89 -17.65 4.24 -13.65
CA MET A 89 -18.24 5.56 -13.89
C MET A 89 -17.24 6.54 -14.50
N THR A 90 -15.98 6.51 -14.04
CA THR A 90 -14.91 7.38 -14.57
C THR A 90 -14.56 7.00 -16.00
N VAL A 91 -14.41 5.69 -16.28
CA VAL A 91 -14.12 5.18 -17.63
C VAL A 91 -15.27 5.50 -18.59
N ALA A 92 -16.52 5.31 -18.18
CA ALA A 92 -17.69 5.66 -18.99
C ALA A 92 -17.72 7.17 -19.29
N HIS A 93 -17.45 8.00 -18.28
CA HIS A 93 -17.39 9.45 -18.44
C HIS A 93 -16.34 9.89 -19.48
N TRP A 94 -15.14 9.30 -19.47
CA TRP A 94 -14.09 9.56 -20.45
C TRP A 94 -14.37 8.94 -21.82
N TYR A 95 -15.04 7.79 -21.89
CA TYR A 95 -15.40 7.17 -23.15
C TYR A 95 -16.42 8.00 -23.93
N GLU A 96 -17.41 8.55 -23.22
CA GLU A 96 -18.44 9.44 -23.77
C GLU A 96 -17.89 10.81 -24.15
N ARG A 97 -16.90 11.32 -23.40
CA ARG A 97 -16.26 12.63 -23.63
C ARG A 97 -14.85 12.47 -24.18
N ARG A 98 -14.75 12.32 -25.50
CA ARG A 98 -13.45 12.20 -26.21
C ARG A 98 -12.79 13.55 -26.55
N GLU A 99 -13.39 14.65 -26.13
CA GLU A 99 -12.86 16.00 -26.34
C GLU A 99 -12.06 16.44 -25.11
N ALA A 100 -10.90 17.06 -25.32
CA ALA A 100 -10.03 17.49 -24.23
C ALA A 100 -10.60 18.66 -23.41
N LEU A 101 -11.41 19.52 -24.06
CA LEU A 101 -12.09 20.67 -23.48
C LEU A 101 -13.33 20.99 -24.33
N SER A 102 -14.53 20.92 -23.75
CA SER A 102 -15.69 21.60 -24.32
C SER A 102 -15.91 22.91 -23.54
N GLU A 103 -16.24 24.03 -24.21
CA GLU A 103 -16.49 25.33 -23.55
C GLU A 103 -17.64 25.31 -22.52
N VAL A 104 -18.34 24.19 -22.40
CA VAL A 104 -19.50 23.95 -21.53
C VAL A 104 -19.17 23.00 -20.36
N ASP A 105 -17.94 22.51 -20.23
CA ASP A 105 -17.58 21.42 -19.30
C ASP A 105 -17.39 21.85 -17.83
N LEU A 106 -18.36 22.56 -17.28
CA LEU A 106 -18.49 22.82 -15.83
C LEU A 106 -19.11 21.64 -15.06
N LYS A 107 -19.29 20.48 -15.70
CA LYS A 107 -19.82 19.29 -15.00
C LYS A 107 -18.65 18.47 -14.49
N GLU A 108 -18.29 18.75 -13.23
CA GLU A 108 -17.42 17.90 -12.42
C GLU A 108 -17.73 16.41 -12.68
N VAL A 109 -16.69 15.56 -12.68
CA VAL A 109 -16.85 14.10 -12.61
C VAL A 109 -17.97 13.79 -11.60
N PRO A 110 -18.94 12.90 -11.92
CA PRO A 110 -20.09 12.71 -11.07
C PRO A 110 -19.67 12.56 -9.61
N ARG A 111 -20.19 13.43 -8.71
CA ARG A 111 -19.82 13.46 -7.29
C ARG A 111 -19.92 12.09 -6.61
N ALA A 112 -20.73 11.18 -7.17
CA ALA A 112 -20.79 9.77 -6.81
C ALA A 112 -19.42 9.09 -6.81
N VAL A 113 -18.55 9.35 -7.78
CA VAL A 113 -17.16 8.82 -7.85
C VAL A 113 -16.38 9.23 -6.60
N GLY A 114 -16.44 10.51 -6.22
CA GLY A 114 -15.75 11.04 -5.05
C GLY A 114 -16.26 10.43 -3.74
N HIS A 115 -17.56 10.17 -3.61
CA HIS A 115 -18.14 9.51 -2.43
C HIS A 115 -17.73 8.04 -2.32
N LEU A 116 -17.71 7.32 -3.44
CA LEU A 116 -17.35 5.90 -3.46
C LEU A 116 -15.87 5.67 -3.15
N ILE A 117 -14.97 6.48 -3.71
CA ILE A 117 -13.54 6.42 -3.38
C ILE A 117 -13.30 6.98 -1.97
N GLY A 118 -14.07 7.98 -1.55
CA GLY A 118 -13.98 8.58 -0.22
C GLY A 118 -14.24 7.60 0.92
N ASN A 119 -15.08 6.58 0.71
CA ASN A 119 -15.36 5.52 1.69
C ASN A 119 -14.14 4.63 1.96
N GLU A 120 -13.34 4.35 0.94
CA GLU A 120 -12.13 3.52 1.03
C GLU A 120 -10.86 4.35 1.27
N ARG A 121 -11.00 5.68 1.37
CA ARG A 121 -9.89 6.56 1.65
C ARG A 121 -9.50 6.39 3.10
N VAL A 122 -8.25 6.00 3.32
CA VAL A 122 -7.64 6.00 4.65
C VAL A 122 -7.74 7.42 5.23
N GLY A 123 -8.66 7.60 6.18
CA GLY A 123 -8.82 8.83 6.91
C GLY A 123 -7.66 9.00 7.88
N TRP A 124 -7.10 10.19 7.97
CA TRP A 124 -6.20 10.47 9.09
C TRP A 124 -7.07 10.79 10.31
N TYR A 125 -7.09 9.91 11.30
CA TYR A 125 -7.57 10.27 12.64
C TYR A 125 -6.37 10.69 13.49
N GLY A 126 -6.35 11.95 13.90
CA GLY A 126 -5.33 12.53 14.78
C GLY A 126 -5.93 13.62 15.64
#